data_AF-A0A7V2HH36-F1
#
_entry.id   AF-A0A7V2HH36-F1
#
_cell.length_a   1.000
_cell.length_b   1.000
_cell.length_c   1.000
_cell.angle_alpha   90.00
_cell.angle_beta   90.00
_cell.angle_gamma   90.00
#
_symmetry.space_group_name_H-M   'P 1'
#
loop_
_entity.id
_entity.type
_entity.pdbx_description
1 polymer ?
#
loop_
_entity_poly.entity_id
_entity_poly.type
_entity_poly.pdbx_seq_one_letter_code
_entity_poly.pdbx_strand_id
1 'polypeptide(L)'
;MATSASTAMVEANADQRDRRKEPRIAAEGEVVLAPEGPRPVLITARLCDISSSGFRAQHNSPSLETGTIVQFRDASAAGRNALAGGRARVVWNRNVGGHWESGFLILAK
;
A
#
# COMPACT_ATOMS: atom_id res chain seq x y z
N MET A 1 -34.67 -34.02 26.85
CA MET A 1 -33.22 -34.01 27.09
C MET A 1 -32.54 -33.59 25.80
N ALA A 2 -31.59 -32.65 25.89
CA ALA A 2 -31.00 -31.84 24.82
C ALA A 2 -30.44 -32.67 23.64
N THR A 3 -30.71 -32.37 22.36
CA THR A 3 -30.33 -31.22 21.51
C THR A 3 -28.92 -31.33 20.90
N SER A 4 -28.93 -31.48 19.58
CA SER A 4 -27.99 -30.98 18.55
C SER A 4 -26.70 -31.72 18.22
N ALA A 5 -26.79 -32.31 17.02
CA ALA A 5 -25.73 -32.67 16.10
C ALA A 5 -24.68 -31.56 15.89
N SER A 6 -23.41 -31.96 15.94
CA SER A 6 -22.40 -31.76 14.91
C SER A 6 -22.39 -30.41 14.18
N THR A 7 -21.90 -29.37 14.84
CA THR A 7 -21.45 -28.12 14.18
C THR A 7 -19.92 -28.12 14.07
N ALA A 8 -19.40 -29.03 13.25
CA ALA A 8 -18.04 -28.97 12.74
C ALA A 8 -18.10 -28.45 11.29
N MET A 9 -18.33 -27.15 11.11
CA MET A 9 -18.33 -26.51 9.77
C MET A 9 -18.39 -24.97 9.85
N VAL A 10 -17.47 -24.34 10.57
CA VAL A 10 -17.21 -22.89 10.35
C VAL A 10 -15.71 -22.59 10.39
N GLU A 11 -14.91 -23.37 9.67
CA GLU A 11 -13.57 -22.95 9.24
C GLU A 11 -13.37 -23.47 7.82
N ALA A 12 -13.36 -22.56 6.84
CA ALA A 12 -12.75 -22.68 5.50
C ALA A 12 -13.54 -21.85 4.46
N ASN A 13 -13.40 -20.53 4.49
CA ASN A 13 -13.67 -19.70 3.31
C ASN A 13 -12.90 -18.37 3.32
N ALA A 14 -11.73 -18.33 3.96
CA ALA A 14 -10.85 -17.16 3.94
C ALA A 14 -9.79 -17.21 2.81
N ASP A 15 -9.66 -18.35 2.11
CA ASP A 15 -8.50 -18.64 1.26
C ASP A 15 -8.84 -18.85 -0.23
N GLN A 16 -9.90 -18.21 -0.71
CA GLN A 16 -10.17 -18.16 -2.16
C GLN A 16 -9.75 -16.81 -2.73
N ARG A 17 -8.45 -16.77 -3.09
CA ARG A 17 -7.78 -15.82 -4.00
C ARG A 17 -7.09 -14.62 -3.32
N ASP A 18 -6.29 -14.85 -2.28
CA ASP A 18 -5.17 -13.93 -2.08
C ASP A 18 -4.20 -14.10 -3.27
N ARG A 19 -4.25 -13.16 -4.23
CA ARG A 19 -3.38 -13.14 -5.43
C ARG A 19 -2.03 -12.48 -5.14
N ARG A 20 -1.74 -12.09 -3.90
CA ARG A 20 -0.48 -11.45 -3.53
C ARG A 20 0.63 -12.48 -3.61
N LYS A 21 1.72 -12.09 -4.27
CA LYS A 21 2.92 -12.92 -4.39
C LYS A 21 3.83 -12.85 -3.16
N GLU A 22 3.61 -11.87 -2.29
CA GLU A 22 4.51 -11.54 -1.18
C GLU A 22 3.71 -11.14 0.08
N PRO A 23 4.21 -11.48 1.28
CA PRO A 23 3.64 -11.01 2.53
C PRO A 23 3.80 -9.48 2.65
N ARG A 24 2.82 -8.85 3.32
CA ARG A 24 2.83 -7.41 3.61
C ARG A 24 2.89 -7.19 5.11
N ILE A 25 3.76 -6.29 5.53
CA ILE A 25 3.93 -5.91 6.93
C ILE A 25 3.25 -4.57 7.12
N ALA A 26 2.40 -4.46 8.14
CA ALA A 26 1.81 -3.18 8.52
C ALA A 26 2.93 -2.17 8.80
N ALA A 27 2.79 -0.98 8.21
CA ALA A 27 3.76 0.08 8.34
C ALA A 27 3.02 1.37 8.67
N GLU A 28 3.63 2.16 9.54
CA GLU A 28 3.14 3.48 9.93
C GLU A 28 4.22 4.50 9.65
N GLY A 29 3.81 5.70 9.25
CA GLY A 29 4.72 6.80 8.94
C GLY A 29 4.26 7.58 7.73
N GLU A 30 5.00 8.64 7.43
CA GLU A 30 4.78 9.47 6.26
C GLU A 30 5.83 9.15 5.19
N VAL A 31 5.36 9.06 3.95
CA VAL A 31 6.19 8.97 2.76
C VAL A 31 5.92 10.21 1.91
N VAL A 32 6.99 10.85 1.43
CA VAL A 32 6.89 11.94 0.47
C VAL A 32 7.02 11.36 -0.92
N LEU A 33 6.01 11.60 -1.76
CA LEU A 33 5.95 11.17 -3.15
C LEU A 33 6.13 12.38 -4.06
N ALA A 34 6.95 12.25 -5.10
CA ALA A 34 7.16 13.24 -6.13
C ALA A 34 6.93 12.59 -7.49
N PRO A 35 5.75 12.78 -8.12
CA PRO A 35 5.50 12.30 -9.48
C PRO A 35 6.55 12.82 -10.46
N GLU A 36 7.03 11.97 -11.38
CA GLU A 36 7.99 12.42 -12.38
C GLU A 36 7.34 13.41 -13.36
N GLY A 37 8.03 14.49 -13.67
CA GLY A 37 7.54 15.52 -14.57
C GLY A 37 8.29 16.84 -14.43
N PRO A 38 8.01 17.83 -15.30
CA PRO A 38 8.75 19.10 -15.34
C PRO A 38 8.53 19.99 -14.11
N ARG A 39 7.41 19.82 -13.39
CA ARG A 39 7.09 20.55 -12.15
C ARG A 39 6.36 19.63 -11.17
N PRO A 40 7.08 18.75 -10.46
CA PRO A 40 6.47 17.79 -9.57
C PRO A 40 5.90 18.49 -8.34
N VAL A 41 4.62 18.26 -8.04
CA VAL A 41 4.03 18.65 -6.76
C VAL A 41 4.29 17.54 -5.75
N LEU A 42 4.93 17.88 -4.64
CA LEU A 42 5.19 16.92 -3.57
C LEU A 42 3.88 16.54 -2.87
N ILE A 43 3.71 15.24 -2.65
CA ILE A 43 2.53 14.66 -2.02
C ILE A 43 3.00 13.95 -0.75
N THR A 44 2.58 14.45 0.41
CA THR A 44 2.72 13.71 1.66
C THR A 44 1.62 12.64 1.73
N ALA A 45 2.03 11.39 1.93
CA ALA A 45 1.13 10.25 2.03
C ALA A 45 1.45 9.47 3.31
N ARG A 46 0.44 8.80 3.88
CA ARG A 46 0.60 7.93 5.04
C ARG A 46 0.81 6.49 4.58
N LEU A 47 1.88 5.84 5.02
CA LEU A 47 2.08 4.42 4.77
C LEU A 47 1.01 3.59 5.49
N CYS A 48 0.55 2.54 4.81
CA CYS A 48 -0.39 1.55 5.36
C CYS A 48 0.31 0.20 5.57
N ASP A 49 1.10 -0.22 4.57
CA ASP A 49 1.87 -1.46 4.59
C ASP A 49 2.99 -1.43 3.57
N ILE A 50 3.99 -2.30 3.77
CA ILE A 50 5.11 -2.52 2.87
C ILE A 50 5.28 -4.01 2.55
N SER A 51 5.90 -4.33 1.43
CA SER A 51 6.45 -5.65 1.08
C SER A 51 7.86 -5.49 0.52
N SER A 52 8.53 -6.60 0.16
CA SER A 52 9.83 -6.54 -0.52
C SER A 52 9.77 -5.80 -1.86
N SER A 53 8.65 -5.92 -2.60
CA SER A 53 8.50 -5.30 -3.92
C SER A 53 7.81 -3.94 -3.91
N GLY A 54 7.23 -3.48 -2.80
CA GLY A 54 6.30 -2.35 -2.88
C GLY A 54 5.74 -1.86 -1.57
N PHE A 55 4.81 -0.93 -1.66
CA PHE A 55 4.11 -0.37 -0.51
C PHE A 55 2.71 0.11 -0.87
N ARG A 56 1.88 0.35 0.14
CA ARG A 56 0.59 1.02 0.01
C ARG A 56 0.59 2.29 0.85
N ALA A 57 0.06 3.37 0.28
CA ALA A 57 -0.08 4.63 0.98
C ALA A 57 -1.42 5.30 0.72
N GLN A 58 -1.88 6.05 1.72
CA GLN A 58 -3.08 6.88 1.70
C GLN A 58 -2.68 8.34 1.47
N HIS A 59 -3.36 9.05 0.57
CA HIS A 59 -3.09 10.45 0.23
C HIS A 59 -4.36 11.18 -0.22
N ASN A 60 -4.31 12.50 -0.31
CA ASN A 60 -5.43 13.32 -0.77
C ASN A 60 -5.28 13.79 -2.24
N SER A 61 -4.17 13.44 -2.90
CA SER A 61 -3.94 13.86 -4.28
C SER A 61 -4.63 12.94 -5.30
N PRO A 62 -5.55 13.42 -6.15
CA PRO A 62 -6.13 12.63 -7.24
C PRO A 62 -5.15 12.43 -8.41
N SER A 63 -4.00 13.13 -8.44
CA SER A 63 -3.07 13.11 -9.57
C SER A 63 -2.21 11.85 -9.69
N LEU A 64 -2.30 10.92 -8.74
CA LEU A 64 -1.54 9.66 -8.75
C LEU A 64 -2.30 8.59 -9.52
N GLU A 65 -2.31 8.71 -10.83
CA GLU A 65 -2.94 7.75 -11.75
C GLU A 65 -2.10 6.48 -11.92
N THR A 66 -2.76 5.38 -12.28
CA THR A 66 -2.07 4.11 -12.58
C THR A 66 -1.06 4.30 -13.71
N GLY A 67 0.15 3.77 -13.53
CA GLY A 67 1.27 3.93 -14.45
C GLY A 67 2.22 5.09 -14.10
N THR A 68 1.76 6.05 -13.30
CA THR A 68 2.59 7.18 -12.83
C THR A 68 3.83 6.66 -12.09
N ILE A 69 4.99 7.19 -12.44
CA ILE A 69 6.23 6.95 -11.71
C ILE A 69 6.42 8.08 -10.70
N VAL A 70 6.74 7.73 -9.47
CA VAL A 70 7.05 8.66 -8.39
C VAL A 70 8.45 8.39 -7.86
N GLN A 71 9.19 9.44 -7.53
CA GLN A 71 10.25 9.34 -6.55
C GLN A 71 9.62 9.32 -5.15
N PHE A 72 10.11 8.46 -4.27
CA PHE A 72 9.63 8.38 -2.90
C PHE A 72 10.79 8.41 -1.91
N ARG A 73 10.52 8.96 -0.72
CA ARG A 73 11.40 8.91 0.44
C ARG A 73 10.56 8.91 1.71
N ASP A 74 11.06 8.25 2.75
CA ASP A 74 10.46 8.42 4.07
C ASP A 74 10.58 9.88 4.52
N ALA A 75 9.51 10.39 5.13
CA ALA A 75 9.53 11.71 5.76
C ALA A 75 10.26 11.67 7.12
N SER A 76 10.32 10.50 7.77
CA SER A 76 11.03 10.26 9.04
C SER A 76 11.82 8.96 8.97
N ALA A 77 13.15 9.06 8.93
CA ALA A 77 14.07 7.92 8.86
C ALA A 77 14.09 7.03 10.14
N ALA A 78 13.18 7.26 11.09
CA ALA A 78 13.21 6.65 12.43
C ALA A 78 12.09 5.61 12.68
N GLY A 79 11.28 5.26 11.66
CA GLY A 79 10.23 4.25 11.80
C GLY A 79 10.75 2.81 11.74
N ARG A 80 10.15 1.90 12.52
CA ARG A 80 10.29 0.45 12.28
C ARG A 80 9.57 0.16 10.94
N ASN A 81 10.23 -0.54 10.02
CA ASN A 81 9.76 -0.79 8.64
C ASN A 81 9.82 0.45 7.72
N ALA A 82 10.93 1.18 7.77
CA ALA A 82 11.27 2.30 6.89
C ALA A 82 11.49 1.85 5.42
N LEU A 83 11.12 2.70 4.47
CA LEU A 83 11.41 2.55 3.05
C LEU A 83 12.74 3.22 2.69
N ALA A 84 13.68 2.44 2.16
CA ALA A 84 14.84 3.00 1.48
C ALA A 84 14.37 3.74 0.21
N GLY A 85 14.47 5.07 0.21
CA GLY A 85 13.98 5.92 -0.90
C GLY A 85 14.43 5.46 -2.29
N GLY A 86 13.62 5.77 -3.29
CA GLY A 86 13.81 5.30 -4.67
C GLY A 86 12.66 5.67 -5.59
N ARG A 87 12.51 4.92 -6.69
CA ARG A 87 11.42 5.09 -7.66
C ARG A 87 10.36 4.03 -7.46
N ALA A 88 9.09 4.38 -7.65
CA ALA A 88 7.99 3.42 -7.66
C ALA A 88 6.95 3.78 -8.71
N ARG A 89 6.23 2.77 -9.22
CA ARG A 89 5.11 2.93 -10.15
C ARG A 89 3.79 2.71 -9.42
N VAL A 90 2.82 3.58 -9.65
CA VAL A 90 1.43 3.35 -9.21
C VAL A 90 0.86 2.18 -10.01
N VAL A 91 0.49 1.09 -9.34
CA VAL A 91 -0.09 -0.11 -9.97
C VAL A 91 -1.61 -0.19 -9.85
N TRP A 92 -2.18 0.54 -8.88
CA TRP A 92 -3.61 0.79 -8.74
C TRP A 92 -3.83 1.99 -7.82
N ASN A 93 -4.98 2.63 -7.95
CA ASN A 93 -5.49 3.61 -6.99
C ASN A 93 -7.00 3.38 -6.76
N ARG A 94 -7.52 3.86 -5.64
CA ARG A 94 -8.98 3.88 -5.36
C ARG A 94 -9.31 5.00 -4.38
N ASN A 95 -10.50 5.57 -4.50
CA ASN A 95 -11.03 6.47 -3.48
C ASN A 95 -11.80 5.66 -2.42
N VAL A 96 -11.48 5.86 -1.15
CA VAL A 96 -12.15 5.24 0.01
C VAL A 96 -12.49 6.36 0.96
N GLY A 97 -13.77 6.57 1.26
CA GLY A 97 -14.18 7.55 2.29
C GLY A 97 -13.60 8.96 2.13
N GLY A 98 -13.41 9.44 0.90
CA GLY A 98 -12.91 10.78 0.61
C GLY A 98 -11.38 10.93 0.53
N HIS A 99 -10.61 9.86 0.78
CA HIS A 99 -9.17 9.83 0.55
C HIS A 99 -8.82 8.84 -0.57
N TRP A 100 -7.64 8.99 -1.15
CA TRP A 100 -7.10 8.04 -2.11
C TRP A 100 -6.17 7.05 -1.41
N GLU A 101 -6.29 5.77 -1.76
CA GLU A 101 -5.29 4.76 -1.49
C GLU A 101 -4.65 4.34 -2.81
N SER A 102 -3.32 4.21 -2.81
CA SER A 102 -2.58 3.75 -3.98
C SER A 102 -1.60 2.65 -3.61
N GLY A 103 -1.47 1.68 -4.50
CA GLY A 103 -0.44 0.65 -4.45
C GLY A 103 0.75 1.05 -5.32
N PHE A 104 1.95 0.92 -4.76
CA PHE A 104 3.20 1.29 -5.41
C PHE A 104 4.09 0.06 -5.55
N LEU A 105 4.59 -0.18 -6.77
CA LEU A 105 5.62 -1.17 -7.07
C LEU A 105 6.96 -0.45 -7.14
N ILE A 106 7.90 -0.81 -6.26
CA ILE A 106 9.26 -0.26 -6.27
C ILE A 106 9.95 -0.70 -7.56
N LEU A 107 10.50 0.27 -8.28
CA LEU A 107 11.31 0.02 -9.46
C LEU A 107 12.74 -0.22 -8.98
N ALA A 108 13.39 -1.27 -9.50
CA ALA A 108 14.78 -1.60 -9.16
C ALA A 108 15.68 -0.36 -9.29
N LYS A 109 16.65 -0.26 -8.37
CA LYS A 109 17.69 0.78 -8.42
C LYS A 109 18.60 0.58 -9.64
#